data_AF-A0A959KWI6-F1
#
_entry.id   AF-A0A959KWI6-F1
#
_cell.length_a   1.000
_cell.length_b   1.000
_cell.length_c   1.000
_cell.angle_alpha   90.00
_cell.angle_beta   90.00
_cell.angle_gamma   90.00
#
_symmetry.space_group_name_H-M   'P 1'
#
loop_
_entity.id
_entity.type
_entity.pdbx_description
1 polymer ?
#
loop_
_entity_poly.entity_id
_entity_poly.type
_entity_poly.pdbx_seq_one_letter_code
_entity_poly.pdbx_strand_id
1 'polypeptide(L)'
;MYRTLYRLLCRLALLIWPVAGIAQGQLLSIEYFGEDKGLNITGLNDILQDREGFLWLATREGLVRFDGHSFRYFRKEQGDSTSIYSNHLYCLSEDAEGNIWAGLARGGVSCYNRRTGRFRNYPFTEKLEIKTVPVVRIFFDRDGETWVGLTGYGLMHLDRTSGEFKTYELVTTRSAPHLTREELFYYNTAQNFWQDETGLFWCATSDDLYTFDPQTGETRSHRFHKIAPTGFWQNQAYALLPEGDSLWVGGWGSGLRHYHRKTG
;
A
#
# COMPACT_ATOMS: atom_id res chain seq x y z
N MET A 1 -22.98 53.29 51.22
CA MET A 1 -23.93 52.49 50.42
C MET A 1 -23.60 52.42 48.91
N TYR A 2 -22.75 53.31 48.35
CA TYR A 2 -22.39 53.29 46.91
C TYR A 2 -21.21 52.37 46.51
N ARG A 3 -20.33 52.01 47.46
CA ARG A 3 -19.17 51.13 47.18
C ARG A 3 -19.54 49.65 46.93
N THR A 4 -20.67 49.20 47.47
CA THR A 4 -21.15 47.81 47.30
C THR A 4 -21.87 47.64 45.96
N LEU A 5 -22.55 48.68 45.47
CA LEU A 5 -23.27 48.69 44.20
C LEU A 5 -22.31 48.64 42.99
N TYR A 6 -21.18 49.34 43.07
CA TYR A 6 -20.15 49.34 42.00
C TYR A 6 -19.45 47.98 41.87
N ARG A 7 -19.22 47.28 42.99
CA ARG A 7 -18.64 45.93 42.99
C ARG A 7 -19.58 44.86 42.43
N LEU A 8 -20.90 45.06 42.54
CA LEU A 8 -21.89 44.17 41.94
C LEU A 8 -22.00 44.39 40.41
N LEU A 9 -21.95 45.66 39.97
CA LEU A 9 -22.00 46.02 38.54
C LEU A 9 -20.77 45.54 37.76
N CYS A 10 -19.56 45.58 38.35
CA CYS A 10 -18.36 45.01 37.70
C CYS A 10 -18.37 43.47 37.64
N ARG A 11 -19.09 42.78 38.53
CA ARG A 11 -19.20 41.31 38.51
C ARG A 11 -20.27 40.81 37.54
N LEU A 12 -21.32 41.61 37.28
CA LEU A 12 -22.33 41.30 36.26
C LEU A 12 -21.86 41.62 34.83
N ALA A 13 -20.94 42.57 34.64
CA ALA A 13 -20.35 42.88 33.34
C ALA A 13 -19.36 41.82 32.81
N LEU A 14 -18.92 40.88 33.65
CA LEU A 14 -18.03 39.77 33.27
C LEU A 14 -18.79 38.48 32.91
N LEU A 15 -20.12 38.47 33.01
CA LEU A 15 -20.96 37.30 32.70
C LEU A 15 -21.68 37.39 31.36
N ILE A 16 -21.41 38.42 30.55
CA ILE A 16 -21.99 38.57 29.20
C ILE A 16 -20.91 39.03 28.23
N TRP A 17 -19.88 38.21 28.07
CA TRP A 17 -19.26 38.07 26.77
C TRP A 17 -19.30 36.58 26.44
N PRO A 18 -20.14 36.12 25.51
CA PRO A 18 -19.77 34.89 24.85
C PRO A 18 -18.45 35.22 24.18
N VAL A 19 -17.36 34.64 24.69
CA VAL A 19 -16.19 34.43 23.85
C VAL A 19 -16.72 33.48 22.77
N ALA A 20 -17.26 34.08 21.71
CA ALA A 20 -17.35 33.42 20.43
C ALA A 20 -15.88 33.19 20.05
N GLY A 21 -15.33 32.09 20.55
CA GLY A 21 -14.10 31.53 20.03
C GLY A 21 -14.43 31.21 18.59
N ILE A 22 -14.13 32.16 17.70
CA ILE A 22 -13.99 31.86 16.30
C ILE A 22 -12.79 30.91 16.32
N ALA A 23 -13.08 29.61 16.30
CA ALA A 23 -12.10 28.62 15.88
C ALA A 23 -11.67 29.11 14.49
N GLN A 24 -10.52 29.76 14.43
CA GLN A 24 -9.93 30.16 13.17
C GLN A 24 -9.66 28.82 12.48
N GLY A 25 -10.57 28.44 11.58
CA GLY A 25 -10.43 27.22 10.80
C GLY A 25 -9.04 27.30 10.19
N GLN A 26 -8.15 26.40 10.61
CA GLN A 26 -6.78 26.37 10.15
C GLN A 26 -6.88 26.23 8.64
N LEU A 27 -6.61 27.33 7.92
CA LEU A 27 -6.64 27.32 6.48
C LEU A 27 -5.58 26.31 6.06
N LEU A 28 -6.03 25.25 5.39
CA LEU A 28 -5.15 24.22 4.88
C LEU A 28 -4.19 24.89 3.90
N SER A 29 -2.94 25.10 4.31
CA SER A 29 -1.90 25.59 3.40
C SER A 29 -1.39 24.40 2.61
N ILE A 30 -1.56 24.45 1.29
CA ILE A 30 -0.98 23.45 0.39
C ILE A 30 0.38 23.96 -0.06
N GLU A 31 1.42 23.23 0.29
CA GLU A 31 2.76 23.46 -0.22
C GLU A 31 3.04 22.53 -1.40
N TYR A 32 3.51 23.10 -2.51
CA TYR A 32 3.90 22.34 -3.70
C TYR A 32 5.41 22.12 -3.69
N PHE A 33 5.82 20.89 -3.96
CA PHE A 33 7.23 20.50 -4.17
C PHE A 33 7.39 20.10 -5.64
N GLY A 34 7.85 21.03 -6.47
CA GLY A 34 8.12 20.79 -7.89
C GLY A 34 9.63 20.86 -8.20
N GLU A 35 9.94 21.02 -9.49
CA GLU A 35 11.31 21.18 -9.96
C GLU A 35 12.01 22.38 -9.30
N ASP A 36 11.27 23.44 -9.01
CA ASP A 36 11.72 24.65 -8.33
C ASP A 36 12.25 24.37 -6.90
N LYS A 37 11.78 23.30 -6.28
CA LYS A 37 12.24 22.82 -4.96
C LYS A 37 13.13 21.58 -5.04
N GLY A 38 13.61 21.24 -6.25
CA GLY A 38 14.52 20.13 -6.46
C GLY A 38 13.86 18.75 -6.61
N LEU A 39 12.53 18.68 -6.70
CA LEU A 39 11.81 17.44 -7.04
C LEU A 39 11.56 17.36 -8.55
N ASN A 40 12.50 16.75 -9.27
CA ASN A 40 12.37 16.44 -10.70
C ASN A 40 12.00 14.96 -10.90
N ILE A 41 10.69 14.70 -11.08
CA ILE A 41 10.09 13.38 -11.33
C ILE A 41 8.95 13.53 -12.35
N THR A 42 8.70 12.52 -13.19
CA THR A 42 7.59 12.55 -14.18
C THR A 42 6.38 11.71 -13.76
N GLY A 43 6.49 10.94 -12.68
CA GLY A 43 5.38 10.19 -12.12
C GLY A 43 5.70 9.68 -10.73
N LEU A 44 4.74 9.83 -9.82
CA LEU A 44 4.79 9.34 -8.45
C LEU A 44 3.77 8.22 -8.29
N ASN A 45 4.25 7.00 -8.06
CA ASN A 45 3.40 5.82 -7.94
C ASN A 45 3.09 5.46 -6.49
N ASP A 46 3.99 5.76 -5.56
CA ASP A 46 3.80 5.49 -4.13
C ASP A 46 4.61 6.43 -3.23
N ILE A 47 4.13 6.61 -2.00
CA ILE A 47 4.79 7.38 -0.93
C ILE A 47 4.82 6.53 0.33
N LEU A 48 6.00 6.43 0.94
CA LEU A 48 6.22 5.76 2.23
C LEU A 48 6.90 6.73 3.18
N GLN A 49 6.35 6.93 4.37
CA GLN A 49 7.11 7.52 5.47
C GLN A 49 7.77 6.40 6.26
N ASP A 50 9.09 6.46 6.43
CA ASP A 50 9.81 5.47 7.21
C ASP A 50 9.80 5.78 8.71
N ARG A 51 10.24 4.81 9.52
CA ARG A 51 10.32 4.97 10.99
C ARG A 51 11.28 6.06 11.48
N GLU A 52 12.19 6.55 10.63
CA GLU A 52 13.09 7.67 10.93
C GLU A 52 12.48 9.03 10.55
N GLY A 53 11.30 9.02 9.93
CA GLY A 53 10.55 10.21 9.52
C GLY A 53 10.87 10.68 8.10
N PHE A 54 11.75 9.99 7.36
CA PHE A 54 12.03 10.31 5.96
C PHE A 54 10.85 9.91 5.07
N LEU A 55 10.57 10.73 4.06
CA LEU A 55 9.64 10.37 3.01
C LEU A 55 10.40 9.69 1.87
N TRP A 56 9.85 8.59 1.37
CA TRP A 56 10.35 7.81 0.25
C TRP A 56 9.31 7.81 -0.85
N LEU A 57 9.75 8.03 -2.08
CA LEU A 57 8.91 8.20 -3.26
C LEU A 57 9.27 7.14 -4.30
N ALA A 58 8.30 6.34 -4.72
CA ALA A 58 8.44 5.44 -5.87
C ALA A 58 8.11 6.20 -7.14
N THR A 59 9.09 6.35 -8.03
CA THR A 59 8.93 7.17 -9.24
C THR A 59 9.21 6.38 -10.51
N ARG A 60 9.11 7.04 -11.68
CA ARG A 60 9.50 6.46 -12.97
C ARG A 60 11.01 6.55 -13.24
N GLU A 61 11.71 7.37 -12.46
CA GLU A 61 13.13 7.71 -12.60
C GLU A 61 14.02 7.06 -11.53
N GLY A 62 13.43 6.51 -10.48
CA GLY A 62 14.12 5.80 -9.42
C GLY A 62 13.40 5.92 -8.08
N LEU A 63 14.14 5.59 -7.02
CA LEU A 63 13.71 5.83 -5.65
C LEU A 63 14.19 7.22 -5.23
N VAL A 64 13.33 8.00 -4.58
CA VAL A 64 13.72 9.30 -4.03
C VAL A 64 13.48 9.31 -2.54
N ARG A 65 14.44 9.81 -1.76
CA ARG A 65 14.28 10.08 -0.33
C ARG A 65 14.25 11.57 -0.08
N PHE A 66 13.33 12.04 0.74
CA PHE A 66 13.20 13.42 1.18
C PHE A 66 13.35 13.52 2.71
N ASP A 67 14.20 14.42 3.16
CA ASP A 67 14.53 14.65 4.57
C ASP A 67 13.86 15.89 5.19
N GLY A 68 12.88 16.46 4.49
CA GLY A 68 12.26 17.73 4.86
C GLY A 68 12.93 18.96 4.24
N HIS A 69 14.14 18.81 3.69
CA HIS A 69 14.94 19.90 3.12
C HIS A 69 15.46 19.59 1.72
N SER A 70 15.90 18.36 1.48
CA SER A 70 16.60 17.94 0.26
C SER A 70 16.13 16.58 -0.25
N PHE A 71 16.23 16.39 -1.56
CA PHE A 71 15.90 15.13 -2.23
C PHE A 71 17.18 14.37 -2.59
N ARG A 72 17.24 13.09 -2.22
CA ARG A 72 18.29 12.16 -2.63
C ARG A 72 17.71 11.15 -3.61
N TYR A 73 18.34 11.05 -4.79
CA TYR A 73 17.93 10.13 -5.85
C TYR A 73 18.76 8.85 -5.82
N PHE A 74 18.10 7.72 -5.99
CA PHE A 74 18.71 6.42 -6.20
C PHE A 74 18.24 5.89 -7.55
N ARG A 75 19.18 5.80 -8.50
CA ARG A 75 18.92 5.39 -9.88
C ARG A 75 19.75 4.16 -10.21
N LYS A 76 19.29 3.43 -11.22
CA LYS A 76 20.05 2.31 -11.79
C LYS A 76 21.35 2.83 -12.37
N GLU A 77 22.45 2.27 -11.94
CA GLU A 77 23.78 2.57 -12.46
C GLU A 77 24.27 1.38 -13.31
N GLN A 78 24.72 1.68 -14.52
CA GLN A 78 25.19 0.63 -15.43
C GLN A 78 26.47 -0.01 -14.87
N GLY A 79 26.43 -1.31 -14.64
CA GLY A 79 27.57 -2.08 -14.13
C GLY A 79 27.66 -2.15 -12.60
N ASP A 80 26.84 -1.41 -11.85
CA ASP A 80 26.77 -1.52 -10.39
C ASP A 80 25.58 -2.38 -9.96
N SER A 81 25.85 -3.63 -9.56
CA SER A 81 24.85 -4.57 -9.04
C SER A 81 24.28 -4.17 -7.67
N THR A 82 24.91 -3.20 -7.00
CA THR A 82 24.49 -2.64 -5.71
C THR A 82 23.67 -1.35 -5.85
N SER A 83 23.39 -0.92 -7.08
CA SER A 83 22.38 0.10 -7.40
C SER A 83 20.99 -0.54 -7.57
N ILE A 84 19.94 0.27 -7.64
CA ILE A 84 18.57 -0.22 -7.84
C ILE A 84 18.43 -0.92 -9.20
N TYR A 85 17.71 -2.05 -9.25
CA TYR A 85 17.66 -2.88 -10.46
C TYR A 85 16.96 -2.23 -11.66
N SER A 86 15.95 -1.39 -11.38
CA SER A 86 15.15 -0.67 -12.38
C SER A 86 14.72 0.68 -11.82
N ASN A 87 14.60 1.69 -12.69
CA ASN A 87 14.17 3.03 -12.30
C ASN A 87 12.66 3.16 -12.11
N HIS A 88 11.87 2.32 -12.78
CA HIS A 88 10.42 2.44 -12.73
C HIS A 88 9.87 1.58 -11.58
N LEU A 89 9.39 2.24 -10.53
CA LEU A 89 8.94 1.65 -9.27
C LEU A 89 7.42 1.80 -9.11
N TYR A 90 6.75 0.82 -8.53
CA TYR A 90 5.29 0.86 -8.33
C TYR A 90 4.85 0.97 -6.87
N CYS A 91 5.60 0.38 -5.95
CA CYS A 91 5.24 0.36 -4.54
C CYS A 91 6.47 0.37 -3.65
N LEU A 92 6.29 0.82 -2.42
CA LEU A 92 7.30 0.82 -1.37
C LEU A 92 6.80 0.10 -0.12
N SER A 93 7.72 -0.47 0.65
CA SER A 93 7.44 -0.99 2.00
C SER A 93 8.70 -0.92 2.86
N GLU A 94 8.55 -0.81 4.17
CA GLU A 94 9.65 -0.86 5.13
C GLU A 94 9.58 -2.17 5.93
N ASP A 95 10.67 -2.93 5.95
CA ASP A 95 10.74 -4.17 6.75
C ASP A 95 10.99 -3.89 8.23
N ALA A 96 11.00 -4.92 9.08
CA ALA A 96 11.27 -4.77 10.51
C ALA A 96 12.68 -4.24 10.82
N GLU A 97 13.65 -4.44 9.94
CA GLU A 97 15.01 -3.94 10.08
C GLU A 97 15.19 -2.48 9.61
N GLY A 98 14.15 -1.87 9.05
CA GLY A 98 14.19 -0.50 8.51
C GLY A 98 14.80 -0.41 7.11
N ASN A 99 14.91 -1.51 6.38
CA ASN A 99 15.28 -1.46 4.96
C ASN A 99 14.07 -1.06 4.12
N ILE A 100 14.33 -0.33 3.04
CA ILE A 100 13.28 0.11 2.12
C ILE A 100 13.22 -0.84 0.94
N TRP A 101 12.07 -1.46 0.75
CA TRP A 101 11.80 -2.35 -0.36
C TRP A 101 11.00 -1.63 -1.43
N ALA A 102 11.40 -1.82 -2.68
CA ALA A 102 10.76 -1.21 -3.84
C ALA A 102 10.31 -2.29 -4.83
N GLY A 103 9.02 -2.28 -5.16
CA GLY A 103 8.44 -3.13 -6.20
C GLY A 103 8.65 -2.54 -7.57
N LEU A 104 9.15 -3.34 -8.51
CA LEU A 104 9.58 -2.85 -9.82
C LEU A 104 8.47 -3.03 -10.87
N ALA A 105 8.40 -2.09 -11.82
CA ALA A 105 7.47 -2.12 -12.95
C ALA A 105 7.73 -3.23 -13.97
N ARG A 106 8.95 -3.74 -13.99
CA ARG A 106 9.40 -4.78 -14.93
C ARG A 106 10.02 -5.94 -14.15
N GLY A 107 9.23 -6.46 -13.21
CA GLY A 107 9.51 -7.66 -12.44
C GLY A 107 10.50 -7.50 -11.28
N GLY A 108 10.22 -8.21 -10.19
CA GLY A 108 11.09 -8.32 -9.03
C GLY A 108 11.01 -7.16 -8.04
N VAL A 109 11.88 -7.20 -7.04
CA VAL A 109 11.99 -6.18 -5.99
C VAL A 109 13.45 -5.77 -5.78
N SER A 110 13.65 -4.55 -5.28
CA SER A 110 14.95 -4.05 -4.83
C SER A 110 14.86 -3.65 -3.36
N CYS A 111 15.79 -4.14 -2.54
CA CYS A 111 15.87 -3.84 -1.11
C CYS A 111 17.05 -2.89 -0.86
N TYR A 112 16.77 -1.66 -0.47
CA TYR A 112 17.76 -0.69 -0.01
C TYR A 112 18.13 -0.97 1.43
N ASN A 113 19.34 -1.49 1.65
CA ASN A 113 19.85 -1.67 2.99
C ASN A 113 20.28 -0.33 3.56
N ARG A 114 19.54 0.18 4.54
CA ARG A 114 19.77 1.51 5.10
C ARG A 114 21.15 1.64 5.75
N ARG A 115 21.64 0.57 6.39
CA ARG A 115 22.92 0.55 7.10
C ARG A 115 24.13 0.65 6.16
N THR A 116 24.07 -0.02 5.01
CA THR A 116 25.18 -0.02 4.03
C THR A 116 24.99 1.03 2.93
N GLY A 117 23.77 1.53 2.75
CA GLY A 117 23.41 2.42 1.66
C GLY A 117 23.44 1.77 0.28
N ARG A 118 23.34 0.43 0.21
CA ARG A 118 23.43 -0.38 -1.02
C ARG A 118 22.15 -1.17 -1.25
N PHE A 119 21.85 -1.46 -2.50
CA PHE A 119 20.73 -2.31 -2.89
C PHE A 119 21.12 -3.78 -2.97
N ARG A 120 20.20 -4.64 -2.53
CA ARG A 120 20.14 -6.04 -2.90
C ARG A 120 18.93 -6.25 -3.81
N ASN A 121 19.15 -6.85 -4.97
CA ASN A 121 18.15 -6.94 -6.03
C ASN A 121 17.66 -8.39 -6.19
N TYR A 122 16.35 -8.55 -6.34
CA TYR A 122 15.68 -9.85 -6.54
C TYR A 122 14.81 -9.76 -7.81
N PRO A 123 15.42 -9.78 -9.01
CA PRO A 123 14.67 -9.78 -10.26
C PRO A 123 13.93 -11.11 -10.43
N PHE A 124 12.79 -11.10 -11.12
CA PHE A 124 12.15 -12.35 -11.53
C PHE A 124 13.04 -13.09 -12.55
N THR A 125 13.51 -14.27 -12.15
CA THR A 125 14.34 -15.14 -13.00
C THR A 125 13.52 -16.17 -13.78
N GLU A 126 12.23 -16.33 -13.45
CA GLU A 126 11.29 -17.30 -14.03
C GLU A 126 10.88 -17.04 -15.50
N LYS A 127 9.79 -17.68 -15.97
CA LYS A 127 9.21 -17.58 -17.32
C LYS A 127 9.13 -16.14 -17.83
N LEU A 128 9.33 -15.98 -19.14
CA LEU A 128 9.39 -14.67 -19.81
C LEU A 128 8.15 -13.80 -19.55
N GLU A 129 6.98 -14.41 -19.40
CA GLU A 129 5.71 -13.73 -19.14
C GLU A 129 5.69 -12.98 -17.80
N ILE A 130 6.31 -13.55 -16.75
CA ILE A 130 6.32 -12.96 -15.41
C ILE A 130 7.40 -11.87 -15.28
N LYS A 131 8.50 -11.97 -16.05
CA LYS A 131 9.62 -11.00 -15.98
C LYS A 131 9.21 -9.56 -16.21
N THR A 132 8.10 -9.32 -16.90
CA THR A 132 7.60 -7.98 -17.21
C THR A 132 6.44 -7.54 -16.33
N VAL A 133 6.03 -8.36 -15.37
CA VAL A 133 4.88 -8.09 -14.52
C VAL A 133 5.25 -7.09 -13.42
N PRO A 134 4.46 -6.03 -13.22
CA PRO A 134 4.65 -5.11 -12.10
C PRO A 134 4.44 -5.78 -10.74
N VAL A 135 5.33 -5.51 -9.80
CA VAL A 135 5.08 -5.74 -8.37
C VAL A 135 4.30 -4.55 -7.83
N VAL A 136 3.02 -4.75 -7.54
CA VAL A 136 2.10 -3.68 -7.12
C VAL A 136 2.05 -3.50 -5.60
N ARG A 137 2.46 -4.54 -4.85
CA ARG A 137 2.53 -4.49 -3.38
C ARG A 137 3.66 -5.36 -2.85
N ILE A 138 4.24 -4.93 -1.74
CA ILE A 138 5.17 -5.71 -0.92
C ILE A 138 4.58 -5.78 0.48
N PHE A 139 4.45 -7.00 0.99
CA PHE A 139 3.87 -7.30 2.27
C PHE A 139 4.85 -8.15 3.09
N PHE A 140 5.04 -7.78 4.35
CA PHE A 140 5.79 -8.59 5.31
C PHE A 140 4.79 -9.20 6.27
N ASP A 141 4.80 -10.53 6.38
CA ASP A 141 4.00 -11.18 7.40
C ASP A 141 4.64 -11.05 8.79
N ARG A 142 3.95 -11.55 9.81
CA ARG A 142 4.40 -11.50 11.21
C ARG A 142 5.70 -12.24 11.47
N ASP A 143 6.05 -13.21 10.64
CA ASP A 143 7.31 -13.95 10.76
C ASP A 143 8.45 -13.22 10.02
N GLY A 144 8.14 -12.12 9.34
CA GLY A 144 9.10 -11.31 8.58
C GLY A 144 9.32 -11.81 7.16
N GLU A 145 8.56 -12.82 6.71
CA GLU A 145 8.65 -13.36 5.37
C GLU A 145 8.17 -12.34 4.35
N THR A 146 8.75 -12.38 3.15
CA THR A 146 8.47 -11.39 2.11
C THR A 146 7.51 -11.92 1.08
N TRP A 147 6.39 -11.23 0.95
CA TRP A 147 5.35 -11.52 -0.01
C TRP A 147 5.20 -10.35 -0.97
N VAL A 148 4.94 -10.65 -2.24
CA VAL A 148 4.71 -9.64 -3.27
C VAL A 148 3.40 -9.90 -3.97
N GLY A 149 2.62 -8.85 -4.18
CA GLY A 149 1.43 -8.87 -5.02
C GLY A 149 1.75 -8.46 -6.44
N LEU A 150 1.15 -9.15 -7.40
CA LEU A 150 1.40 -8.94 -8.82
C LEU A 150 0.12 -8.52 -9.54
N THR A 151 0.30 -7.77 -10.63
CA THR A 151 -0.75 -7.65 -11.64
C THR A 151 -0.87 -8.99 -12.38
N GLY A 152 -2.00 -9.67 -12.30
CA GLY A 152 -2.25 -10.86 -13.13
C GLY A 152 -2.00 -12.22 -12.47
N TYR A 153 -1.14 -12.29 -11.45
CA TYR A 153 -0.51 -13.55 -11.02
C TYR A 153 -0.63 -13.86 -9.52
N GLY A 154 -1.45 -13.11 -8.79
CA GLY A 154 -1.72 -13.35 -7.38
C GLY A 154 -0.57 -12.89 -6.49
N LEU A 155 -0.12 -13.79 -5.63
CA LEU A 155 0.97 -13.55 -4.68
C LEU A 155 2.21 -14.35 -5.07
N MET A 156 3.39 -13.83 -4.75
CA MET A 156 4.60 -14.64 -4.66
C MET A 156 5.24 -14.49 -3.28
N HIS A 157 5.77 -15.59 -2.76
CA HIS A 157 6.67 -15.61 -1.61
C HIS A 157 8.11 -15.56 -2.08
N LEU A 158 8.94 -14.70 -1.49
CA LEU A 158 10.36 -14.56 -1.79
C LEU A 158 11.20 -15.21 -0.70
N ASP A 159 11.98 -16.23 -1.06
CA ASP A 159 13.10 -16.67 -0.23
C ASP A 159 14.25 -15.67 -0.40
N ARG A 160 14.48 -14.84 0.62
CA ARG A 160 15.54 -13.82 0.62
C ARG A 160 16.96 -14.40 0.56
N THR A 161 17.14 -15.69 0.85
CA THR A 161 18.45 -16.36 0.83
C THR A 161 18.80 -16.77 -0.59
N SER A 162 17.95 -17.58 -1.22
CA SER A 162 18.15 -18.06 -2.59
C SER A 162 17.81 -16.99 -3.65
N GLY A 163 16.90 -16.08 -3.32
CA GLY A 163 16.33 -15.11 -4.26
C GLY A 163 15.24 -15.70 -5.17
N GLU A 164 14.78 -16.91 -4.87
CA GLU A 164 13.70 -17.57 -5.62
C GLU A 164 12.32 -17.09 -5.16
N PHE A 165 11.39 -17.07 -6.10
CA PHE A 165 10.00 -16.73 -5.84
C PHE A 165 9.11 -17.96 -6.03
N LYS A 166 8.12 -18.13 -5.16
CA LYS A 166 7.08 -19.15 -5.29
C LYS A 166 5.72 -18.50 -5.48
N THR A 167 5.07 -18.80 -6.60
CA THR A 167 3.79 -18.19 -7.01
C THR A 167 2.57 -18.92 -6.43
N TYR A 168 1.56 -18.14 -6.05
CA TYR A 168 0.25 -18.57 -5.57
C TYR A 168 -0.85 -17.78 -6.29
N GLU A 169 -1.61 -18.46 -7.14
CA GLU A 169 -2.80 -17.90 -7.77
C GLU A 169 -3.94 -17.85 -6.76
N LEU A 170 -4.57 -16.67 -6.60
CA LEU A 170 -5.73 -16.48 -5.75
C LEU A 170 -6.99 -17.10 -6.35
N VAL A 171 -7.11 -17.00 -7.67
CA VAL A 171 -8.22 -17.54 -8.46
C VAL A 171 -7.66 -18.50 -9.50
N THR A 172 -8.10 -19.75 -9.47
CA THR A 172 -7.64 -20.80 -10.39
C THR A 172 -8.78 -21.27 -11.29
N THR A 173 -8.43 -21.96 -12.38
CA THR A 173 -9.41 -22.70 -13.20
C THR A 173 -10.15 -23.78 -12.40
N ARG A 174 -9.54 -24.32 -11.33
CA ARG A 174 -10.20 -25.28 -10.44
C ARG A 174 -11.29 -24.61 -9.60
N SER A 175 -11.01 -23.42 -9.05
CA SER A 175 -11.98 -22.67 -8.23
C SER A 175 -13.03 -21.96 -9.07
N ALA A 176 -12.72 -21.57 -10.31
CA ALA A 176 -13.60 -20.83 -11.20
C ALA A 176 -13.47 -21.31 -12.67
N PRO A 177 -13.94 -22.53 -13.00
CA PRO A 177 -13.76 -23.15 -14.31
C PRO A 177 -14.51 -22.46 -15.47
N HIS A 178 -15.43 -21.55 -15.14
CA HIS A 178 -16.20 -20.78 -16.10
C HIS A 178 -15.47 -19.52 -16.59
N LEU A 179 -14.35 -19.14 -15.96
CA LEU A 179 -13.58 -17.96 -16.34
C LEU A 179 -12.59 -18.30 -17.44
N THR A 180 -12.46 -17.38 -18.38
CA THR A 180 -11.39 -17.36 -19.38
C THR A 180 -10.03 -17.04 -18.74
N ARG A 181 -8.95 -17.30 -19.48
CA ARG A 181 -7.59 -16.95 -19.03
C ARG A 181 -7.41 -15.46 -18.81
N GLU A 182 -8.06 -14.64 -19.63
CA GLU A 182 -8.01 -13.18 -19.51
C GLU A 182 -8.70 -12.72 -18.22
N GLU A 183 -9.88 -13.25 -17.92
CA GLU A 183 -10.59 -12.95 -16.66
C GLU A 183 -9.79 -13.40 -15.44
N LEU A 184 -9.21 -14.61 -15.47
CA LEU A 184 -8.35 -15.10 -14.40
C LEU A 184 -7.15 -14.19 -14.16
N PHE A 185 -6.50 -13.70 -15.24
CA PHE A 185 -5.42 -12.74 -15.12
C PHE A 185 -5.91 -11.48 -14.38
N TYR A 186 -6.98 -10.85 -14.85
CA TYR A 186 -7.50 -9.65 -14.18
C TYR A 186 -7.82 -9.91 -12.71
N TYR A 187 -8.50 -11.00 -12.39
CA TYR A 187 -8.94 -11.33 -11.04
C TYR A 187 -7.80 -11.70 -10.09
N ASN A 188 -6.69 -12.19 -10.60
CA ASN A 188 -5.48 -12.47 -9.82
C ASN A 188 -4.63 -11.21 -9.55
N THR A 189 -5.08 -10.01 -9.92
CA THR A 189 -4.37 -8.79 -9.51
C THR A 189 -4.63 -8.51 -8.04
N ALA A 190 -3.59 -8.65 -7.22
CA ALA A 190 -3.67 -8.48 -5.77
C ALA A 190 -3.21 -7.08 -5.33
N GLN A 191 -4.18 -6.23 -5.03
CA GLN A 191 -4.03 -4.78 -4.83
C GLN A 191 -3.60 -4.40 -3.42
N ASN A 192 -3.98 -5.19 -2.43
CA ASN A 192 -3.68 -4.93 -1.02
C ASN A 192 -3.74 -6.22 -0.20
N PHE A 193 -3.03 -6.23 0.92
CA PHE A 193 -2.93 -7.38 1.80
C PHE A 193 -3.00 -6.94 3.26
N TRP A 194 -3.62 -7.78 4.06
CA TRP A 194 -3.60 -7.69 5.51
C TRP A 194 -3.54 -9.08 6.12
N GLN A 195 -2.73 -9.29 7.14
CA GLN A 195 -2.70 -10.55 7.88
C GLN A 195 -3.47 -10.43 9.19
N ASP A 196 -4.45 -11.31 9.39
CA ASP A 196 -5.24 -11.36 10.60
C ASP A 196 -4.53 -12.10 11.75
N GLU A 197 -5.17 -12.14 12.91
CA GLU A 197 -4.65 -12.80 14.12
C GLU A 197 -4.48 -14.31 14.02
N THR A 198 -5.16 -14.96 13.07
CA THR A 198 -5.04 -16.39 12.82
C THR A 198 -3.89 -16.72 11.88
N GLY A 199 -3.33 -15.71 11.21
CA GLY A 199 -2.25 -15.83 10.24
C GLY A 199 -2.73 -15.85 8.78
N LEU A 200 -4.04 -15.76 8.53
CA LEU A 200 -4.60 -15.71 7.19
C LEU A 200 -4.37 -14.34 6.55
N PHE A 201 -4.06 -14.35 5.26
CA PHE A 201 -3.95 -13.14 4.46
C PHE A 201 -5.29 -12.79 3.83
N TRP A 202 -5.79 -11.60 4.13
CA TRP A 202 -6.90 -10.96 3.45
C TRP A 202 -6.36 -10.20 2.25
N CYS A 203 -6.73 -10.64 1.06
CA CYS A 203 -6.27 -10.13 -0.22
C CYS A 203 -7.39 -9.35 -0.90
N ALA A 204 -7.18 -8.05 -1.08
CA ALA A 204 -8.01 -7.22 -1.93
C ALA A 204 -7.60 -7.43 -3.38
N THR A 205 -8.53 -7.88 -4.24
CA THR A 205 -8.23 -8.16 -5.66
C THR A 205 -9.09 -7.33 -6.61
N SER A 206 -8.70 -7.29 -7.88
CA SER A 206 -9.51 -6.69 -8.96
C SER A 206 -10.82 -7.43 -9.26
N ASP A 207 -11.16 -8.48 -8.51
CA ASP A 207 -12.45 -9.16 -8.56
C ASP A 207 -13.26 -8.94 -7.28
N ASP A 208 -12.73 -9.37 -6.13
CA ASP A 208 -13.29 -9.07 -4.80
C ASP A 208 -12.28 -9.40 -3.67
N LEU A 209 -12.76 -9.67 -2.46
CA LEU A 209 -11.97 -10.07 -1.30
C LEU A 209 -11.74 -11.60 -1.26
N TYR A 210 -10.50 -11.99 -1.00
CA TYR A 210 -10.08 -13.39 -0.80
C TYR A 210 -9.33 -13.53 0.52
N THR A 211 -9.43 -14.71 1.14
CA THR A 211 -8.48 -15.14 2.17
C THR A 211 -7.53 -16.18 1.60
N PHE A 212 -6.25 -16.08 1.94
CA PHE A 212 -5.18 -16.99 1.57
C PHE A 212 -4.48 -17.50 2.83
N ASP A 213 -4.30 -18.81 2.93
CA ASP A 213 -3.53 -19.45 3.99
C ASP A 213 -2.08 -19.65 3.50
N PRO A 214 -1.09 -18.94 4.07
CA PRO A 214 0.30 -19.07 3.65
C PRO A 214 0.94 -20.42 3.96
N GLN A 215 0.38 -21.20 4.91
CA GLN A 215 0.92 -22.51 5.28
C GLN A 215 0.48 -23.60 4.31
N THR A 216 -0.80 -23.58 3.90
CA THR A 216 -1.39 -24.60 3.02
C THR A 216 -1.43 -24.19 1.55
N GLY A 217 -1.40 -22.88 1.28
CA GLY A 217 -1.64 -22.31 -0.05
C GLY A 217 -3.11 -22.27 -0.45
N GLU A 218 -4.04 -22.57 0.46
CA GLU A 218 -5.48 -22.58 0.17
C GLU A 218 -6.05 -21.16 0.08
N THR A 219 -7.00 -20.97 -0.84
CA THR A 219 -7.69 -19.70 -1.05
C THR A 219 -9.20 -19.87 -0.88
N ARG A 220 -9.84 -18.84 -0.31
CA ARG A 220 -11.29 -18.77 -0.17
C ARG A 220 -11.80 -17.40 -0.60
N SER A 221 -12.83 -17.41 -1.44
CA SER A 221 -13.49 -16.19 -1.89
C SER A 221 -14.54 -15.72 -0.89
N HIS A 222 -14.61 -14.41 -0.66
CA HIS A 222 -15.63 -13.73 0.14
C HIS A 222 -16.51 -12.83 -0.73
N ARG A 223 -16.80 -13.27 -1.97
CA ARG A 223 -17.63 -12.51 -2.92
C ARG A 223 -19.00 -12.17 -2.32
N PHE A 224 -19.39 -10.91 -2.42
CA PHE A 224 -20.69 -10.44 -1.93
C PHE A 224 -21.80 -10.51 -2.99
N HIS A 225 -21.46 -10.52 -4.27
CA HIS A 225 -22.44 -10.56 -5.37
C HIS A 225 -22.14 -11.68 -6.37
N LYS A 226 -23.21 -12.28 -6.92
CA LYS A 226 -23.11 -13.14 -8.11
C LYS A 226 -22.56 -12.28 -9.26
N ILE A 227 -21.59 -12.81 -10.00
CA ILE A 227 -21.00 -12.18 -11.20
C ILE A 227 -22.14 -11.69 -12.09
N ALA A 228 -22.34 -10.37 -12.16
CA ALA A 228 -23.24 -9.82 -13.15
C ALA A 228 -22.61 -10.07 -14.52
N PRO A 229 -23.34 -10.60 -15.53
CA PRO A 229 -22.78 -10.95 -16.83
C PRO A 229 -22.14 -9.78 -17.60
N THR A 230 -22.27 -8.54 -17.11
CA THR A 230 -21.94 -7.31 -17.85
C THR A 230 -21.09 -6.30 -17.08
N GLY A 231 -20.51 -6.66 -15.93
CA GLY A 231 -19.80 -5.70 -15.08
C GLY A 231 -18.49 -6.19 -14.48
N PHE A 232 -17.43 -6.33 -15.28
CA PHE A 232 -16.05 -6.67 -14.87
C PHE A 232 -15.39 -5.70 -13.87
N TRP A 233 -16.11 -4.67 -13.43
CA TRP A 233 -15.55 -3.46 -12.86
C TRP A 233 -16.21 -3.03 -11.54
N GLN A 234 -17.25 -3.72 -11.09
CA GLN A 234 -18.08 -3.22 -9.97
C GLN A 234 -17.66 -3.73 -8.58
N ASN A 235 -16.76 -4.72 -8.49
CA ASN A 235 -16.49 -5.43 -7.23
C ASN A 235 -15.03 -5.36 -6.76
N GLN A 236 -14.20 -4.59 -7.44
CA GLN A 236 -12.76 -4.54 -7.18
C GLN A 236 -12.49 -4.02 -5.77
N ALA A 237 -11.68 -4.74 -5.00
CA ALA A 237 -11.18 -4.29 -3.71
C ALA A 237 -9.78 -3.70 -3.87
N TYR A 238 -9.54 -2.54 -3.26
CA TYR A 238 -8.30 -1.77 -3.41
C TYR A 238 -7.64 -1.43 -2.08
N ALA A 239 -8.43 -1.18 -1.05
CA ALA A 239 -7.95 -0.76 0.25
C ALA A 239 -8.60 -1.61 1.35
N LEU A 240 -7.79 -1.97 2.33
CA LEU A 240 -8.18 -2.76 3.49
C LEU A 240 -7.86 -1.96 4.74
N LEU A 241 -8.84 -1.80 5.63
CA LEU A 241 -8.66 -1.18 6.94
C LEU A 241 -9.32 -2.06 8.02
N PRO A 242 -8.53 -2.87 8.74
CA PRO A 242 -9.04 -3.73 9.81
C PRO A 242 -9.56 -2.92 11.00
N GLU A 243 -10.67 -3.38 11.59
CA GLU A 243 -11.28 -2.81 12.78
C GLU A 243 -11.81 -3.92 13.69
N GLY A 244 -10.99 -4.36 14.65
CA GLY A 244 -11.35 -5.45 15.57
C GLY A 244 -11.71 -6.73 14.83
N ASP A 245 -12.97 -7.17 14.96
CA ASP A 245 -13.51 -8.36 14.29
C ASP A 245 -14.00 -8.11 12.85
N SER A 246 -13.85 -6.89 12.36
CA SER A 246 -14.35 -6.43 11.08
C SER A 246 -13.26 -5.82 10.21
N LEU A 247 -13.62 -5.54 8.96
CA LEU A 247 -12.72 -5.01 7.95
C LEU A 247 -13.48 -4.04 7.05
N TRP A 248 -12.97 -2.82 6.92
CA TRP A 248 -13.40 -1.91 5.88
C TRP A 248 -12.70 -2.25 4.57
N VAL A 249 -13.48 -2.33 3.50
CA VAL A 249 -13.01 -2.63 2.14
C VAL A 249 -13.41 -1.47 1.24
N GLY A 250 -12.42 -0.70 0.81
CA GLY A 250 -12.59 0.32 -0.23
C GLY A 250 -12.45 -0.31 -1.61
N GLY A 251 -13.39 -0.03 -2.51
CA GLY A 251 -13.44 -0.62 -3.83
C GLY A 251 -13.86 0.33 -4.94
N TRP A 252 -13.46 0.00 -6.17
CA TRP A 252 -13.92 0.71 -7.36
C TRP A 252 -15.27 0.15 -7.81
N GLY A 253 -16.22 1.02 -8.11
CA GLY A 253 -17.61 0.67 -8.43
C GLY A 253 -18.47 0.28 -7.21
N SER A 254 -17.91 -0.39 -6.20
CA SER A 254 -18.62 -0.79 -4.98
C SER A 254 -18.61 0.25 -3.85
N GLY A 255 -17.71 1.24 -3.91
CA GLY A 255 -17.57 2.24 -2.86
C GLY A 255 -16.91 1.68 -1.60
N LEU A 256 -17.45 2.00 -0.43
CA LEU A 256 -16.93 1.54 0.87
C LEU A 256 -17.84 0.46 1.44
N ARG A 257 -17.25 -0.70 1.77
CA ARG A 257 -17.95 -1.85 2.38
C ARG A 257 -17.39 -2.11 3.77
N HIS A 258 -18.25 -2.56 4.68
CA HIS A 258 -17.86 -3.01 6.01
C HIS A 258 -18.17 -4.50 6.13
N TYR A 259 -17.15 -5.30 6.40
CA TYR A 259 -17.22 -6.74 6.44
C TYR A 259 -17.04 -7.26 7.86
N HIS A 260 -17.97 -8.09 8.32
CA HIS A 260 -17.89 -8.73 9.63
C HIS A 260 -17.44 -10.18 9.46
N ARG A 261 -16.25 -10.53 9.95
CA ARG A 261 -15.61 -11.84 9.68
C ARG A 261 -16.43 -13.06 10.14
N LYS A 262 -17.32 -12.87 11.12
CA LYS A 262 -18.16 -13.94 11.67
C LYS A 262 -19.50 -14.11 10.95
N THR A 263 -20.05 -13.03 10.40
CA THR A 263 -21.42 -13.02 9.87
C THR A 263 -21.49 -12.92 8.36
N GLY A 264 -20.39 -12.51 7.71
CA GLY A 264 -20.36 -12.21 6.27
C GLY A 264 -20.88 -10.82 6.02
#